data_AF-A0A1I3RBH6-F1
#
_entry.id   AF-A0A1I3RBH6-F1
#
_cell.length_a   1.000
_cell.length_b   1.000
_cell.length_c   1.000
_cell.angle_alpha   90.00
_cell.angle_beta   90.00
_cell.angle_gamma   90.00
#
_symmetry.space_group_name_H-M   'P 1'
#
loop_
_entity.id
_entity.type
_entity.pdbx_description
1 polymer ?
#
loop_
_entity_poly.entity_id
_entity_poly.type
_entity_poly.pdbx_seq_one_letter_code
_entity_poly.pdbx_strand_id
1 'polypeptide(L)'
;MDKLDPLLISYIEKFILKSSEQLEMNTGSNQLELPFIDVNIIKRTERTYRVVGVLTLSTSQPDSSDEHPDEELIKLFSSKRKITLDDREPKTMRWLELGWVIREVRFKKDGKTMDSMQYRRGYRFYKYESEKALQRKYAVEELLQTLRESAATFGDSSEIPYATHRKRGLHALTCLISEIAGQMHSELGTSSHFPARWSVSKRMNFLHFIVAFIRLAFSRANFDWKEIGANYYREIGGSKAFDSYKGEFLAQLEEWAQCPADSLGMTSLGKITPLYFSGKITGQFSAYRFGPVHALTDLAIVEEEYTTEATTIWLVENRAILTRMAAEQGFLQETNSIVLCADGHLRSSHRLCIRQLVKNGTPEQIIIWSDYDPDGLIIAKELYLAVDHHRVAFKWITHDFKVMTSWEDYEEYMKAFLKQHRAEQEQVLGGAEDWKKWIAL
;
A
#
# COMPACT_ATOMS: atom_id res chain seq x y z
N MET A 1 55.42 -11.92 6.04
CA MET A 1 54.04 -12.37 5.72
C MET A 1 53.17 -11.15 5.39
N ASP A 2 53.76 -10.05 4.90
CA ASP A 2 53.29 -8.71 5.26
C ASP A 2 52.87 -7.84 4.06
N LYS A 3 52.57 -8.44 2.89
CA LYS A 3 52.39 -7.65 1.64
C LYS A 3 50.95 -7.49 1.16
N LEU A 4 50.01 -8.32 1.63
CA LEU A 4 48.59 -8.25 1.27
C LEU A 4 47.76 -8.43 2.53
N ASP A 5 46.68 -7.66 2.66
CA ASP A 5 45.76 -7.74 3.80
C ASP A 5 45.21 -9.17 3.96
N PRO A 6 45.36 -9.81 5.13
CA PRO A 6 44.81 -11.15 5.40
C PRO A 6 43.31 -11.27 5.07
N LEU A 7 42.54 -10.20 5.23
CA LEU A 7 41.10 -10.18 4.92
C LEU A 7 40.83 -10.22 3.41
N LEU A 8 41.66 -9.53 2.61
CA LEU A 8 41.64 -9.61 1.15
C LEU A 8 41.97 -11.03 0.67
N ILE A 9 42.97 -11.68 1.28
CA ILE A 9 43.33 -13.07 0.96
C ILE A 9 42.15 -14.00 1.23
N SER A 10 41.57 -13.92 2.43
CA SER A 10 40.40 -14.73 2.81
C SER A 10 39.20 -14.49 1.87
N TYR A 11 38.97 -13.24 1.47
CA TYR A 11 37.95 -12.90 0.48
C TYR A 11 38.20 -13.58 -0.88
N ILE A 12 39.42 -13.50 -1.41
CA ILE A 12 39.79 -14.11 -2.69
C ILE A 12 39.62 -15.63 -2.63
N GLU A 13 40.10 -16.27 -1.57
CA GLU A 13 39.97 -17.71 -1.36
C GLU A 13 38.51 -18.17 -1.33
N LYS A 14 37.64 -17.40 -0.68
CA LYS A 14 36.23 -17.75 -0.50
C LYS A 14 35.37 -17.47 -1.74
N PHE A 15 35.61 -16.37 -2.45
CA PHE A 15 34.69 -15.85 -3.47
C PHE A 15 35.24 -15.84 -4.91
N ILE A 16 36.57 -15.98 -5.09
CA ILE A 16 37.21 -15.89 -6.40
C ILE A 16 37.80 -17.23 -6.84
N LEU A 17 38.52 -17.93 -5.96
CA LEU A 17 39.17 -19.21 -6.27
C LEU A 17 38.16 -20.34 -6.48
N LYS A 18 38.50 -21.28 -7.37
CA LYS A 18 37.75 -22.53 -7.54
C LYS A 18 38.30 -23.62 -6.62
N SER A 19 37.55 -24.70 -6.44
CA SER A 19 38.03 -25.89 -5.71
C SER A 19 39.38 -26.34 -6.27
N SER A 20 40.33 -26.67 -5.40
CA SER A 20 41.74 -27.04 -5.71
C SER A 20 42.65 -25.92 -6.27
N GLU A 21 42.18 -24.68 -6.34
CA GLU A 21 43.02 -23.51 -6.66
C GLU A 21 43.61 -22.88 -5.39
N GLN A 22 44.83 -22.34 -5.50
CA GLN A 22 45.53 -21.63 -4.43
C GLN A 22 46.22 -20.39 -5.00
N LEU A 23 46.49 -19.40 -4.16
CA LEU A 23 47.29 -18.24 -4.53
C LEU A 23 48.77 -18.55 -4.33
N GLU A 24 49.58 -18.23 -5.33
CA GLU A 24 51.03 -18.22 -5.20
C GLU A 24 51.50 -16.80 -4.88
N MET A 25 51.95 -16.63 -3.64
CA MET A 25 52.51 -15.37 -3.15
C MET A 25 54.02 -15.37 -3.41
N ASN A 26 54.45 -14.80 -4.54
CA ASN A 26 55.88 -14.66 -4.82
C ASN A 26 56.50 -13.61 -3.89
N THR A 27 57.32 -14.05 -2.94
CA THR A 27 58.05 -13.21 -1.97
C THR A 27 59.25 -12.45 -2.56
N GLY A 28 59.36 -12.37 -3.89
CA GLY A 28 60.42 -11.64 -4.58
C GLY A 28 60.39 -10.14 -4.31
N SER A 29 61.43 -9.64 -3.65
CA SER A 29 61.78 -8.23 -3.48
C SER A 29 62.00 -7.54 -4.83
N ASN A 30 61.11 -6.58 -5.19
CA ASN A 30 61.38 -5.38 -6.03
C ASN A 30 60.11 -4.66 -6.59
N GLN A 31 58.89 -4.94 -6.12
CA GLN A 31 57.67 -4.21 -6.56
C GLN A 31 57.19 -3.19 -5.50
N LEU A 32 58.07 -2.30 -5.04
CA LEU A 32 57.78 -1.40 -3.90
C LEU A 32 57.13 -0.07 -4.29
N GLU A 33 56.85 0.19 -5.57
CA GLU A 33 56.33 1.50 -6.02
C GLU A 33 55.15 1.41 -7.00
N LEU A 34 54.65 0.20 -7.31
CA LEU A 34 53.55 0.06 -8.25
C LEU A 34 52.19 0.00 -7.52
N PRO A 35 51.15 0.68 -8.04
CA PRO A 35 49.81 0.68 -7.44
C PRO A 35 49.10 -0.69 -7.51
N PHE A 36 49.70 -1.65 -8.23
CA PHE A 36 49.13 -2.98 -8.45
C PHE A 36 50.14 -4.09 -8.15
N ILE A 37 49.62 -5.21 -7.69
CA ILE A 37 50.33 -6.48 -7.53
C ILE A 37 49.62 -7.58 -8.31
N ASP A 38 50.40 -8.33 -9.10
CA ASP A 38 49.91 -9.51 -9.82
C ASP A 38 50.16 -10.76 -8.97
N VAL A 39 49.09 -11.50 -8.69
CA VAL A 39 49.11 -12.73 -7.89
C VAL A 39 48.68 -13.91 -8.76
N ASN A 40 49.54 -14.91 -8.85
CA ASN A 40 49.25 -16.11 -9.63
C ASN A 40 48.19 -16.98 -8.94
N ILE A 41 47.24 -17.48 -9.71
CA ILE A 41 46.35 -18.57 -9.30
C ILE A 41 46.95 -19.87 -9.82
N ILE A 42 47.25 -20.79 -8.90
CA ILE A 42 47.84 -22.09 -9.21
C ILE A 42 46.88 -23.22 -8.85
N LYS A 43 47.01 -24.35 -9.57
CA LYS A 43 46.37 -25.61 -9.22
C LYS A 43 47.45 -26.65 -8.93
N ARG A 44 47.45 -27.19 -7.71
CA ARG A 44 48.41 -28.20 -7.26
C ARG A 44 47.70 -29.55 -7.05
N THR A 45 48.22 -30.58 -7.69
CA THR A 45 47.88 -31.98 -7.41
C THR A 45 49.16 -32.74 -7.07
N GLU A 46 49.07 -34.00 -6.66
CA GLU A 46 50.24 -34.85 -6.39
C GLU A 46 51.21 -34.95 -7.58
N ARG A 47 50.76 -34.70 -8.82
CA ARG A 47 51.56 -34.86 -10.04
C ARG A 47 51.68 -33.63 -10.92
N THR A 48 50.93 -32.56 -10.66
CA THR A 48 50.92 -31.37 -11.52
C THR A 48 50.90 -30.08 -10.71
N TYR A 49 51.79 -29.16 -11.08
CA TYR A 49 51.77 -27.76 -10.71
C TYR A 49 51.47 -26.96 -11.98
N ARG A 50 50.44 -26.11 -11.94
CA ARG A 50 50.07 -25.31 -13.10
C ARG A 50 49.49 -23.96 -12.70
N VAL A 51 50.00 -22.90 -13.32
CA VAL A 51 49.39 -21.57 -13.28
C VAL A 51 48.14 -21.58 -14.17
N VAL A 52 47.00 -21.26 -13.57
CA VAL A 52 45.68 -21.26 -14.22
C VAL A 52 45.12 -19.85 -14.43
N GLY A 53 45.75 -18.84 -13.82
CA GLY A 53 45.39 -17.44 -14.03
C GLY A 53 46.25 -16.49 -13.21
N VAL A 54 45.95 -15.20 -13.35
CA VAL A 54 46.56 -14.09 -12.61
C VAL A 54 45.45 -13.16 -12.13
N LEU A 55 45.58 -12.68 -10.90
CA LEU A 55 44.77 -11.59 -10.35
C LEU A 55 45.63 -10.34 -10.23
N THR A 56 45.18 -9.24 -10.81
CA THR A 56 45.78 -7.92 -10.54
C THR A 56 44.98 -7.27 -9.42
N LEU A 57 45.66 -6.99 -8.31
CA LEU A 57 45.09 -6.45 -7.08
C LEU A 57 45.69 -5.07 -6.78
N SER A 58 44.93 -4.21 -6.09
CA SER A 58 45.48 -2.98 -5.51
C SER A 58 46.47 -3.29 -4.38
N THR A 59 47.53 -2.48 -4.29
CA THR A 59 48.45 -2.45 -3.15
C THR A 59 48.01 -1.48 -2.05
N SER A 60 47.02 -0.61 -2.33
CA SER A 60 46.46 0.30 -1.35
C SER A 60 45.73 -0.45 -0.23
N GLN A 61 45.87 0.04 1.01
CA GLN A 61 45.10 -0.53 2.11
C GLN A 61 43.61 -0.26 1.90
N PRO A 62 42.72 -1.26 2.10
CA PRO A 62 41.28 -1.11 1.85
C PRO A 62 40.64 0.05 2.61
N ASP A 63 41.22 0.42 3.76
CA ASP A 63 40.72 1.43 4.70
C ASP A 63 41.47 2.77 4.63
N SER A 64 42.32 2.96 3.62
CA SER A 64 43.14 4.18 3.48
C SER A 64 42.36 5.42 3.02
N SER A 65 41.09 5.27 2.60
CA SER A 65 40.23 6.38 2.18
C SER A 65 38.76 6.14 2.49
N ASP A 66 38.04 7.18 2.91
CA ASP A 66 36.58 7.17 3.11
C ASP A 66 35.78 7.31 1.81
N GLU A 67 36.44 7.11 0.66
CA GLU A 67 35.81 7.22 -0.64
C GLU A 67 34.75 6.12 -0.83
N HIS A 68 33.62 6.47 -1.43
CA HIS A 68 32.54 5.54 -1.78
C HIS A 68 32.61 5.17 -3.27
N PRO A 69 32.12 3.99 -3.68
CA PRO A 69 32.06 3.66 -5.10
C PRO A 69 31.04 4.54 -5.79
N ASP A 70 31.33 4.98 -7.01
CA ASP A 70 30.41 5.78 -7.80
C ASP A 70 29.16 4.98 -8.24
N GLU A 71 28.10 5.69 -8.61
CA GLU A 71 26.83 5.08 -9.02
C GLU A 71 26.96 4.19 -10.27
N GLU A 72 27.90 4.52 -11.14
CA GLU A 72 28.20 3.77 -12.36
C GLU A 72 28.69 2.36 -12.02
N LEU A 73 29.68 2.26 -11.13
CA LEU A 73 30.22 1.00 -10.66
C LEU A 73 29.19 0.17 -9.90
N ILE A 74 28.39 0.82 -9.05
CA ILE A 74 27.27 0.17 -8.35
C ILE A 74 26.30 -0.45 -9.36
N LYS A 75 25.92 0.30 -10.41
CA LYS A 75 24.99 -0.17 -11.44
C LYS A 75 25.56 -1.33 -12.25
N LEU A 76 26.85 -1.28 -12.59
CA LEU A 76 27.53 -2.36 -13.33
C LEU A 76 27.52 -3.68 -12.56
N PHE A 77 27.72 -3.65 -11.24
CA PHE A 77 27.71 -4.86 -10.40
C PHE A 77 26.33 -5.25 -9.85
N SER A 78 25.30 -4.42 -10.02
CA SER A 78 23.95 -4.68 -9.52
C SER A 78 23.33 -5.98 -10.07
N SER A 79 23.72 -6.41 -11.27
CA SER A 79 23.14 -7.58 -11.96
C SER A 79 24.16 -8.66 -12.35
N LYS A 80 25.46 -8.39 -12.21
CA LYS A 80 26.53 -9.27 -12.71
C LYS A 80 27.61 -9.47 -11.65
N ARG A 81 28.12 -10.71 -11.55
CA ARG A 81 29.28 -11.03 -10.70
C ARG A 81 30.62 -10.69 -11.38
N LYS A 82 30.60 -10.54 -12.70
CA LYS A 82 31.77 -10.24 -13.54
C LYS A 82 31.37 -9.25 -14.62
N ILE A 83 32.26 -8.30 -14.90
CA ILE A 83 32.05 -7.26 -15.91
C ILE A 83 33.28 -7.16 -16.81
N THR A 84 33.10 -6.62 -18.01
CA THR A 84 34.20 -6.29 -18.92
C THR A 84 34.38 -4.78 -18.86
N LEU A 85 35.59 -4.33 -18.58
CA LEU A 85 35.98 -2.92 -18.54
C LEU A 85 37.13 -2.70 -19.51
N ASP A 86 37.28 -1.48 -20.01
CA ASP A 86 38.43 -1.09 -20.84
C ASP A 86 39.56 -0.55 -19.96
N ASP A 87 40.73 -1.18 -20.04
CA ASP A 87 41.96 -0.79 -19.34
C ASP A 87 42.47 0.61 -19.76
N ARG A 88 42.02 1.11 -20.91
CA ARG A 88 42.40 2.44 -21.43
C ARG A 88 41.60 3.56 -20.78
N GLU A 89 40.49 3.23 -20.11
CA GLU A 89 39.68 4.22 -19.42
C GLU A 89 40.30 4.58 -18.07
N PRO A 90 40.57 5.88 -17.80
CA PRO A 90 41.14 6.31 -16.51
C PRO A 90 40.28 5.90 -15.30
N LYS A 91 38.96 5.79 -15.48
CA LYS A 91 38.03 5.35 -14.42
C LYS A 91 38.26 3.90 -14.03
N THR A 92 38.43 2.99 -15.00
CA THR A 92 38.73 1.57 -14.75
C THR A 92 40.00 1.43 -13.92
N MET A 93 41.05 2.17 -14.32
CA MET A 93 42.32 2.17 -13.60
C MET A 93 42.15 2.70 -12.18
N ARG A 94 41.43 3.82 -11.99
CA ARG A 94 41.12 4.34 -10.64
C ARG A 94 40.33 3.34 -9.79
N TRP A 95 39.34 2.65 -10.34
CA TRP A 95 38.61 1.63 -9.59
C TRP A 95 39.50 0.46 -9.19
N LEU A 96 40.44 0.06 -10.05
CA LEU A 96 41.43 -0.98 -9.76
C LEU A 96 42.42 -0.50 -8.70
N GLU A 97 42.90 0.74 -8.78
CA GLU A 97 43.86 1.36 -7.84
C GLU A 97 43.27 1.46 -6.45
N LEU A 98 42.00 1.82 -6.33
CA LEU A 98 41.30 1.93 -5.04
C LEU A 98 40.83 0.57 -4.49
N GLY A 99 41.03 -0.52 -5.23
CA GLY A 99 40.62 -1.86 -4.82
C GLY A 99 39.11 -2.13 -4.90
N TRP A 100 38.36 -1.33 -5.66
CA TRP A 100 36.94 -1.56 -5.92
C TRP A 100 36.70 -2.70 -6.89
N VAL A 101 37.63 -2.94 -7.81
CA VAL A 101 37.61 -4.06 -8.74
C VAL A 101 38.88 -4.89 -8.67
N ILE A 102 38.79 -6.15 -9.09
CA ILE A 102 39.93 -7.05 -9.28
C ILE A 102 39.91 -7.51 -10.73
N ARG A 103 41.04 -7.37 -11.42
CA ARG A 103 41.19 -7.93 -12.76
C ARG A 103 41.56 -9.40 -12.64
N GLU A 104 40.80 -10.28 -13.27
CA GLU A 104 41.04 -11.71 -13.36
C GLU A 104 41.38 -12.08 -14.81
N VAL A 105 42.57 -12.64 -15.01
CA VAL A 105 42.99 -13.26 -16.27
C VAL A 105 43.09 -14.76 -16.05
N ARG A 106 42.44 -15.56 -16.89
CA ARG A 106 42.53 -17.04 -16.86
C ARG A 106 43.21 -17.56 -18.11
N PHE A 107 44.00 -18.62 -17.96
CA PHE A 107 44.77 -19.23 -19.04
C PHE A 107 44.17 -20.54 -19.56
N LYS A 108 44.44 -20.85 -20.83
CA LYS A 108 44.12 -22.13 -21.47
C LYS A 108 44.99 -23.25 -20.90
N LYS A 109 44.77 -24.50 -21.38
CA LYS A 109 45.45 -25.73 -20.93
C LYS A 109 46.98 -25.66 -20.95
N ASP A 110 47.54 -24.80 -21.80
CA ASP A 110 48.98 -24.53 -21.92
C ASP A 110 49.57 -23.64 -20.81
N GLY A 111 48.73 -23.01 -19.99
CA GLY A 111 49.16 -22.11 -18.90
C GLY A 111 49.77 -20.79 -19.38
N LYS A 112 49.65 -20.46 -20.68
CA LYS A 112 50.24 -19.25 -21.28
C LYS A 112 49.26 -18.47 -22.11
N THR A 113 48.41 -19.15 -22.89
CA THR A 113 47.45 -18.47 -23.76
C THR A 113 46.29 -17.97 -22.93
N MET A 114 45.97 -16.68 -23.06
CA MET A 114 44.81 -16.09 -22.41
C MET A 114 43.52 -16.76 -22.91
N ASP A 115 42.70 -17.20 -21.97
CA ASP A 115 41.38 -17.77 -22.22
C ASP A 115 40.29 -16.72 -22.00
N SER A 116 40.37 -15.98 -20.90
CA SER A 116 39.46 -14.88 -20.58
C SER A 116 40.13 -13.82 -19.72
N MET A 117 39.63 -12.59 -19.82
CA MET A 117 40.02 -11.45 -19.00
C MET A 117 38.75 -10.70 -18.61
N GLN A 118 38.52 -10.58 -17.30
CA GLN A 118 37.28 -10.06 -16.73
C GLN A 118 37.56 -9.31 -15.43
N TYR A 119 36.70 -8.36 -15.09
CA TYR A 119 36.75 -7.65 -13.82
C TYR A 119 35.72 -8.24 -12.85
N ARG A 120 36.16 -8.45 -11.61
CA ARG A 120 35.34 -8.90 -10.48
C ARG A 120 35.23 -7.80 -9.44
N ARG A 121 34.27 -7.96 -8.52
CA ARG A 121 34.17 -7.14 -7.32
C ARG A 121 35.47 -7.25 -6.54
N GLY A 122 36.04 -6.11 -6.16
CA GLY A 122 37.16 -6.04 -5.24
C GLY A 122 36.70 -6.20 -3.80
N TYR A 123 37.67 -6.44 -2.91
CA TYR A 123 37.38 -6.61 -1.48
C TYR A 123 36.73 -5.37 -0.87
N ARG A 124 37.17 -4.17 -1.27
CA ARG A 124 36.60 -2.91 -0.79
C ARG A 124 35.13 -2.74 -1.18
N PHE A 125 34.78 -3.12 -2.41
CA PHE A 125 33.39 -3.12 -2.87
C PHE A 125 32.54 -4.13 -2.09
N TYR A 126 33.07 -5.34 -1.87
CA TYR A 126 32.41 -6.36 -1.06
C TYR A 126 32.17 -5.91 0.40
N LYS A 127 33.17 -5.25 1.01
CA LYS A 127 33.07 -4.68 2.36
C LYS A 127 31.96 -3.61 2.42
N TYR A 128 31.96 -2.66 1.48
CA TYR A 128 30.91 -1.65 1.36
C TYR A 128 29.50 -2.25 1.19
N GLU A 129 29.33 -3.27 0.34
CA GLU A 129 28.04 -3.96 0.19
C GLU A 129 27.61 -4.66 1.49
N SER A 130 28.55 -5.30 2.19
CA SER A 130 28.31 -6.01 3.45
C SER A 130 27.92 -5.05 4.56
N GLU A 131 28.60 -3.91 4.67
CA GLU A 131 28.31 -2.84 5.62
C GLU A 131 26.94 -2.22 5.34
N LYS A 132 26.61 -1.92 4.09
CA LYS A 132 25.26 -1.44 3.73
C LYS A 132 24.17 -2.48 4.03
N ALA A 133 24.42 -3.76 3.79
CA ALA A 133 23.48 -4.81 4.13
C ALA A 133 23.28 -4.91 5.65
N LEU A 134 24.36 -4.80 6.41
CA LEU A 134 24.33 -4.83 7.87
C LEU A 134 23.62 -3.59 8.45
N GLN A 135 23.89 -2.39 7.93
CA GLN A 135 23.18 -1.16 8.28
C GLN A 135 21.68 -1.26 8.00
N ARG A 136 21.28 -1.81 6.85
CA ARG A 136 19.86 -2.05 6.54
C ARG A 136 19.23 -3.01 7.54
N LYS A 137 19.94 -4.07 7.93
CA LYS A 137 19.47 -5.02 8.93
C LYS A 137 19.28 -4.33 10.29
N TYR A 138 20.27 -3.56 10.75
CA TYR A 138 20.17 -2.81 12.00
C TYR A 138 19.04 -1.78 11.98
N ALA A 139 18.84 -1.06 10.87
CA ALA A 139 17.73 -0.13 10.73
C ALA A 139 16.36 -0.82 10.83
N VAL A 140 16.24 -2.06 10.33
CA VAL A 140 15.00 -2.84 10.51
C VAL A 140 14.82 -3.26 11.96
N GLU A 141 15.87 -3.74 12.62
CA GLU A 141 15.82 -4.14 14.03
C GLU A 141 15.48 -2.95 14.94
N GLU A 142 16.07 -1.78 14.68
CA GLU A 142 15.75 -0.52 15.39
C GLU A 142 14.29 -0.10 15.17
N LEU A 143 13.77 -0.23 13.95
CA LEU A 143 12.37 0.03 13.66
C LEU A 143 11.44 -0.93 14.41
N LEU A 144 11.75 -2.23 14.41
CA LEU A 144 10.97 -3.25 15.13
C LEU A 144 10.99 -3.03 16.64
N GLN A 145 12.13 -2.59 17.18
CA GLN A 145 12.23 -2.20 18.59
C GLN A 145 11.38 -0.95 18.89
N THR A 146 11.44 0.08 18.05
CA THR A 146 10.62 1.30 18.18
C THR A 146 9.12 0.98 18.05
N LEU A 147 8.76 0.05 17.17
CA LEU A 147 7.40 -0.47 17.00
C LEU A 147 6.91 -1.13 18.29
N ARG A 148 7.75 -1.96 18.92
CA ARG A 148 7.44 -2.65 20.17
C ARG A 148 7.19 -1.68 21.32
N GLU A 149 8.03 -0.65 21.43
CA GLU A 149 7.89 0.40 22.45
C GLU A 149 6.65 1.28 22.21
N SER A 150 6.37 1.60 20.94
CA SER A 150 5.18 2.35 20.56
C SER A 150 3.90 1.54 20.81
N ALA A 151 3.90 0.24 20.52
CA ALA A 151 2.77 -0.65 20.76
C ALA A 151 2.40 -0.75 22.24
N ALA A 152 3.41 -0.76 23.13
CA ALA A 152 3.19 -0.77 24.57
C ALA A 152 2.53 0.53 25.11
N THR A 153 2.70 1.65 24.41
CA THR A 153 2.20 2.98 24.84
C THR A 153 0.85 3.36 24.21
N PHE A 154 0.43 2.68 23.15
CA PHE A 154 -0.86 2.94 22.49
C PHE A 154 -2.10 2.61 23.33
N GLY A 155 -1.95 1.83 24.42
CA GLY A 155 -3.07 1.41 25.29
C GLY A 155 -3.51 2.40 26.36
N ASP A 156 -2.65 3.33 26.78
CA ASP A 156 -2.85 4.08 28.04
C ASP A 156 -3.33 5.53 27.88
N SER A 157 -3.46 6.05 26.65
CA SER A 157 -3.55 7.51 26.40
C SER A 157 -4.77 7.95 25.58
N SER A 158 -5.95 7.36 25.80
CA SER A 158 -7.17 7.83 25.14
C SER A 158 -7.96 8.83 25.99
N GLU A 159 -7.64 10.12 25.90
CA GLU A 159 -8.48 11.20 26.46
C GLU A 159 -9.78 11.43 25.66
N ILE A 160 -9.91 10.86 24.45
CA ILE A 160 -11.03 11.11 23.54
C ILE A 160 -12.05 9.95 23.58
N PRO A 161 -13.35 10.22 23.77
CA PRO A 161 -14.41 9.21 23.63
C PRO A 161 -14.51 8.71 22.18
N TYR A 162 -13.89 7.56 21.87
CA TYR A 162 -14.03 6.94 20.55
C TYR A 162 -15.33 6.14 20.41
N ALA A 163 -15.90 6.16 19.21
CA ALA A 163 -16.91 5.19 18.80
C ALA A 163 -16.35 3.75 18.85
N THR A 164 -17.19 2.77 19.18
CA THR A 164 -16.80 1.36 19.44
C THR A 164 -16.04 0.72 18.27
N HIS A 165 -16.36 1.07 17.03
CA HIS A 165 -15.70 0.54 15.83
C HIS A 165 -14.25 1.05 15.69
N ARG A 166 -14.00 2.33 16.00
CA ARG A 166 -12.66 2.93 15.96
C ARG A 166 -11.72 2.28 16.98
N LYS A 167 -12.22 2.06 18.20
CA LYS A 167 -11.46 1.32 19.23
C LYS A 167 -11.07 -0.08 18.75
N ARG A 168 -12.00 -0.79 18.13
CA ARG A 168 -11.76 -2.14 17.60
C ARG A 168 -10.72 -2.15 16.49
N GLY A 169 -10.82 -1.24 15.51
CA GLY A 169 -9.85 -1.16 14.41
C GLY A 169 -8.45 -0.76 14.88
N LEU A 170 -8.35 0.22 15.78
CA LEU A 170 -7.06 0.61 16.36
C LEU A 170 -6.46 -0.51 17.23
N HIS A 171 -7.29 -1.25 17.96
CA HIS A 171 -6.84 -2.41 18.72
C HIS A 171 -6.33 -3.52 17.79
N ALA A 172 -7.04 -3.84 16.71
CA ALA A 172 -6.60 -4.81 15.71
C ALA A 172 -5.24 -4.44 15.11
N LEU A 173 -5.06 -3.17 14.73
CA LEU A 173 -3.78 -2.65 14.24
C LEU A 173 -2.67 -2.77 15.30
N THR A 174 -2.95 -2.44 16.55
CA THR A 174 -1.98 -2.50 17.64
C THR A 174 -1.55 -3.94 17.94
N CYS A 175 -2.49 -4.89 17.91
CA CYS A 175 -2.22 -6.32 18.05
C CYS A 175 -1.34 -6.84 16.90
N LEU A 176 -1.67 -6.50 15.66
CA LEU A 176 -0.87 -6.88 14.48
C LEU A 176 0.54 -6.28 14.51
N ILE A 177 0.68 -5.02 14.91
CA ILE A 177 2.02 -4.43 15.13
C ILE A 177 2.78 -5.22 16.19
N SER A 178 2.13 -5.55 17.31
CA SER A 178 2.79 -6.25 18.41
C SER A 178 3.28 -7.63 17.98
N GLU A 179 2.50 -8.33 17.15
CA GLU A 179 2.88 -9.60 16.55
C GLU A 179 4.08 -9.45 15.60
N ILE A 180 4.04 -8.45 14.70
CA ILE A 180 5.12 -8.19 13.74
C ILE A 180 6.40 -7.70 14.44
N ALA A 181 6.27 -6.89 15.50
CA ALA A 181 7.38 -6.41 16.30
C ALA A 181 8.11 -7.53 17.07
N GLY A 182 7.47 -8.69 17.23
CA GLY A 182 8.09 -9.90 17.76
C GLY A 182 8.94 -10.67 16.75
N GLN A 183 8.87 -10.34 15.45
CA GLN A 183 9.57 -11.03 14.38
C GLN A 183 11.03 -10.56 14.22
N MET A 184 11.90 -11.42 13.68
CA MET A 184 13.27 -11.05 13.29
C MET A 184 13.33 -10.48 11.85
N HIS A 185 14.39 -9.73 11.51
CA HIS A 185 14.59 -9.16 10.16
C HIS A 185 14.41 -10.19 9.02
N SER A 186 14.89 -11.42 9.21
CA SER A 186 14.78 -12.51 8.22
C SER A 186 13.34 -12.94 7.95
N GLU A 187 12.43 -12.72 8.89
CA GLU A 187 11.04 -13.16 8.85
C GLU A 187 10.13 -12.10 8.19
N LEU A 188 10.52 -10.83 8.25
CA LEU A 188 9.76 -9.73 7.66
C LEU A 188 9.65 -9.87 6.13
N GLY A 189 10.66 -10.43 5.47
CA GLY A 189 10.66 -10.69 4.03
C GLY A 189 9.70 -11.80 3.60
N THR A 190 9.36 -12.72 4.50
CA THR A 190 8.49 -13.88 4.24
C THR A 190 7.15 -13.81 4.97
N SER A 191 6.93 -12.78 5.77
CA SER A 191 5.70 -12.59 6.55
C SER A 191 4.46 -12.57 5.65
N SER A 192 3.45 -13.35 6.05
CA SER A 192 2.15 -13.46 5.39
C SER A 192 1.24 -12.24 5.62
N HIS A 193 1.60 -11.38 6.57
CA HIS A 193 0.85 -10.16 6.90
C HIS A 193 0.97 -9.06 5.84
N PHE A 194 1.87 -9.23 4.86
CA PHE A 194 2.11 -8.27 3.79
C PHE A 194 1.87 -8.92 2.41
N PRO A 195 1.54 -8.13 1.39
CA PRO A 195 1.46 -8.62 0.02
C PRO A 195 2.80 -9.24 -0.42
N ALA A 196 2.75 -10.46 -0.97
CA ALA A 196 3.95 -11.21 -1.36
C ALA A 196 4.87 -10.43 -2.33
N ARG A 197 4.28 -9.58 -3.17
CA ARG A 197 4.98 -8.73 -4.15
C ARG A 197 5.75 -7.55 -3.54
N TRP A 198 5.52 -7.21 -2.27
CA TRP A 198 6.19 -6.09 -1.63
C TRP A 198 7.62 -6.44 -1.23
N SER A 199 8.57 -5.60 -1.65
CA SER A 199 9.95 -5.66 -1.18
C SER A 199 10.05 -5.35 0.31
N VAL A 200 11.11 -5.81 0.97
CA VAL A 200 11.37 -5.52 2.40
C VAL A 200 11.37 -4.01 2.66
N SER A 201 11.95 -3.20 1.76
CA SER A 201 11.96 -1.74 1.87
C SER A 201 10.54 -1.15 1.85
N LYS A 202 9.63 -1.69 1.04
CA LYS A 202 8.24 -1.23 1.00
C LYS A 202 7.48 -1.65 2.25
N ARG A 203 7.69 -2.87 2.74
CA ARG A 203 7.11 -3.37 4.01
C ARG A 203 7.55 -2.50 5.19
N MET A 204 8.84 -2.12 5.25
CA MET A 204 9.34 -1.18 6.25
C MET A 204 8.67 0.19 6.15
N ASN A 205 8.55 0.74 4.93
CA ASN A 205 7.91 2.04 4.74
C ASN A 205 6.42 2.00 5.15
N PHE A 206 5.75 0.88 4.91
CA PHE A 206 4.39 0.66 5.39
C PHE A 206 4.32 0.60 6.92
N LEU A 207 5.28 -0.05 7.59
CA LEU A 207 5.33 -0.07 9.05
C LEU A 207 5.53 1.32 9.66
N HIS A 208 6.40 2.15 9.07
CA HIS A 208 6.51 3.57 9.44
C HIS A 208 5.17 4.30 9.30
N PHE A 209 4.48 4.09 8.18
CA PHE A 209 3.16 4.63 7.92
C PHE A 209 2.12 4.20 8.97
N ILE A 210 2.03 2.92 9.32
CA ILE A 210 1.08 2.42 10.32
C ILE A 210 1.37 3.03 11.71
N VAL A 211 2.62 3.13 12.13
CA VAL A 211 2.97 3.78 13.42
C VAL A 211 2.55 5.24 13.43
N ALA A 212 2.88 5.97 12.36
CA ALA A 212 2.50 7.37 12.20
C ALA A 212 0.98 7.54 12.24
N PHE A 213 0.26 6.65 11.55
CA PHE A 213 -1.19 6.63 11.51
C PHE A 213 -1.79 6.40 12.90
N ILE A 214 -1.35 5.36 13.60
CA ILE A 214 -1.89 5.02 14.93
C ILE A 214 -1.62 6.16 15.93
N ARG A 215 -0.42 6.77 15.91
CA ARG A 215 -0.10 7.93 16.76
C ARG A 215 -1.05 9.10 16.53
N LEU A 216 -1.39 9.40 15.28
CA LEU A 216 -2.37 10.44 14.98
C LEU A 216 -3.79 10.02 15.37
N ALA A 217 -4.17 8.78 15.09
CA ALA A 217 -5.48 8.26 15.41
C ALA A 217 -5.76 8.18 16.92
N PHE A 218 -4.75 8.08 17.77
CA PHE A 218 -4.91 8.20 19.23
C PHE A 218 -4.88 9.63 19.75
N SER A 219 -4.33 10.59 19.01
CA SER A 219 -4.18 11.98 19.48
C SER A 219 -5.20 12.94 18.88
N ARG A 220 -5.86 12.60 17.78
CA ARG A 220 -6.75 13.49 17.05
C ARG A 220 -8.04 12.80 16.65
N ALA A 221 -9.15 13.50 16.74
CA ALA A 221 -10.43 13.00 16.22
C ALA A 221 -10.37 12.81 14.70
N ASN A 222 -9.79 13.78 13.98
CA ASN A 222 -9.68 13.78 12.52
C ASN A 222 -8.27 14.22 12.08
N PHE A 223 -7.76 13.68 10.97
CA PHE A 223 -6.46 14.06 10.37
C PHE A 223 -6.39 13.71 8.87
N ASP A 224 -5.62 14.49 8.10
CA ASP A 224 -5.40 14.26 6.67
C ASP A 224 -4.20 13.33 6.40
N TRP A 225 -4.19 12.71 5.21
CA TRP A 225 -3.09 11.89 4.70
C TRP A 225 -1.72 12.55 4.83
N LYS A 226 -1.58 13.83 4.47
CA LYS A 226 -0.30 14.54 4.50
C LYS A 226 0.23 14.73 5.92
N GLU A 227 -0.65 14.76 6.91
CA GLU A 227 -0.29 14.95 8.30
C GLU A 227 0.43 13.74 8.88
N ILE A 228 0.16 12.54 8.35
CA ILE A 228 0.77 11.28 8.76
C ILE A 228 2.30 11.36 8.63
N GLY A 229 2.78 11.64 7.41
CA GLY A 229 4.21 11.77 7.16
C GLY A 229 4.83 13.04 7.77
N ALA A 230 4.09 14.16 7.77
CA ALA A 230 4.59 15.42 8.33
C ALA A 230 4.83 15.34 9.85
N ASN A 231 3.91 14.71 10.59
CA ASN A 231 4.04 14.56 12.05
C ASN A 231 5.14 13.54 12.42
N TYR A 232 5.28 12.49 11.61
CA TYR A 232 6.23 11.41 11.84
C TYR A 232 7.68 11.84 11.61
N TYR A 233 8.00 12.38 10.43
CA TYR A 233 9.38 12.72 10.07
C TYR A 233 9.80 14.14 10.50
N ARG A 234 8.84 15.06 10.65
CA ARG A 234 9.08 16.47 11.07
C ARG A 234 10.17 17.21 10.28
N GLU A 235 10.36 16.82 9.02
CA GLU A 235 11.36 17.39 8.12
C GLU A 235 10.72 17.87 6.82
N ILE A 236 11.47 18.67 6.06
CA ILE A 236 11.05 19.15 4.74
C ILE A 236 10.84 17.95 3.82
N GLY A 237 9.62 17.81 3.28
CA GLY A 237 9.25 16.68 2.42
C GLY A 237 8.56 15.52 3.15
N GLY A 238 8.53 15.52 4.49
CA GLY A 238 7.86 14.47 5.28
C GLY A 238 6.39 14.29 4.93
N SER A 239 5.68 15.36 4.58
CA SER A 239 4.26 15.31 4.15
C SER A 239 4.02 14.52 2.86
N LYS A 240 5.07 14.17 2.11
CA LYS A 240 5.02 13.39 0.85
C LYS A 240 5.67 12.01 0.99
N ALA A 241 6.19 11.66 2.17
CA ALA A 241 6.99 10.46 2.39
C ALA A 241 6.27 9.16 1.94
N PHE A 242 4.95 9.14 2.02
CA PHE A 242 4.12 7.98 1.70
C PHE A 242 3.36 8.08 0.37
N ASP A 243 3.41 9.22 -0.33
CA ASP A 243 2.56 9.51 -1.51
C ASP A 243 2.73 8.49 -2.65
N SER A 244 3.94 7.99 -2.84
CA SER A 244 4.28 7.02 -3.88
C SER A 244 3.52 5.69 -3.75
N TYR A 245 3.01 5.35 -2.57
CA TYR A 245 2.32 4.09 -2.29
C TYR A 245 0.93 4.29 -1.67
N LYS A 246 0.37 5.50 -1.74
CA LYS A 246 -0.87 5.89 -1.04
C LYS A 246 -2.02 4.89 -1.16
N GLY A 247 -2.40 4.51 -2.38
CA GLY A 247 -3.53 3.60 -2.60
C GLY A 247 -3.29 2.20 -2.03
N GLU A 248 -2.08 1.67 -2.19
CA GLU A 248 -1.72 0.35 -1.67
C GLU A 248 -1.61 0.34 -0.14
N PHE A 249 -1.13 1.42 0.46
CA PHE A 249 -1.02 1.54 1.92
C PHE A 249 -2.39 1.68 2.57
N LEU A 250 -3.31 2.44 1.97
CA LEU A 250 -4.68 2.54 2.49
C LEU A 250 -5.41 1.20 2.40
N ALA A 251 -5.33 0.50 1.26
CA ALA A 251 -5.95 -0.82 1.13
C ALA A 251 -5.43 -1.80 2.18
N GLN A 252 -4.10 -1.83 2.42
CA GLN A 252 -3.49 -2.72 3.40
C GLN A 252 -3.85 -2.33 4.85
N LEU A 253 -3.94 -1.02 5.14
CA LEU A 253 -4.40 -0.51 6.44
C LEU A 253 -5.83 -0.95 6.72
N GLU A 254 -6.73 -0.81 5.75
CA GLU A 254 -8.15 -1.19 5.89
C GLU A 254 -8.30 -2.71 6.06
N GLU A 255 -7.47 -3.50 5.38
CA GLU A 255 -7.38 -4.94 5.59
C GLU A 255 -6.90 -5.28 7.01
N TRP A 256 -5.84 -4.63 7.51
CA TRP A 256 -5.35 -4.89 8.87
C TRP A 256 -6.33 -4.42 9.95
N ALA A 257 -7.00 -3.30 9.74
CA ALA A 257 -7.95 -2.73 10.69
C ALA A 257 -9.35 -3.36 10.61
N GLN A 258 -9.63 -4.12 9.54
CA GLN A 258 -10.94 -4.68 9.23
C GLN A 258 -12.06 -3.61 9.23
N CYS A 259 -11.71 -2.38 8.86
CA CYS A 259 -12.62 -1.25 8.71
C CYS A 259 -12.02 -0.17 7.81
N PRO A 260 -12.85 0.69 7.20
CA PRO A 260 -12.37 1.77 6.35
C PRO A 260 -11.54 2.81 7.13
N ALA A 261 -10.57 3.44 6.46
CA ALA A 261 -9.65 4.39 7.10
C ALA A 261 -10.36 5.66 7.64
N ASP A 262 -11.50 6.03 7.05
CA ASP A 262 -12.35 7.13 7.53
C ASP A 262 -12.88 6.90 8.96
N SER A 263 -13.19 5.64 9.26
CA SER A 263 -13.74 5.17 10.54
C SER A 263 -12.69 5.19 11.64
N LEU A 264 -11.42 5.38 11.27
CA LEU A 264 -10.28 5.51 12.16
C LEU A 264 -9.85 6.98 12.39
N GLY A 265 -10.57 7.94 11.80
CA GLY A 265 -10.30 9.37 11.94
C GLY A 265 -9.51 9.98 10.78
N MET A 266 -9.29 9.26 9.68
CA MET A 266 -8.68 9.88 8.50
C MET A 266 -9.75 10.64 7.71
N THR A 267 -9.66 11.97 7.63
CA THR A 267 -10.56 12.75 6.78
C THR A 267 -10.29 12.47 5.31
N SER A 268 -11.37 12.35 4.54
CA SER A 268 -11.37 12.09 3.09
C SER A 268 -10.25 12.86 2.37
N LEU A 269 -9.61 12.18 1.42
CA LEU A 269 -8.39 12.52 0.68
C LEU A 269 -8.47 13.77 -0.23
N GLY A 270 -8.99 14.90 0.27
CA GLY A 270 -9.25 16.10 -0.52
C GLY A 270 -10.29 15.91 -1.63
N LYS A 271 -11.05 14.81 -1.61
CA LYS A 271 -12.16 14.56 -2.53
C LYS A 271 -13.46 14.77 -1.76
N ILE A 272 -14.06 15.93 -1.98
CA ILE A 272 -15.44 16.17 -1.55
C ILE A 272 -16.32 15.14 -2.25
N THR A 273 -16.96 14.28 -1.47
CA THR A 273 -17.80 13.22 -2.01
C THR A 273 -19.26 13.68 -1.96
N PRO A 274 -19.92 13.87 -3.12
CA PRO A 274 -21.31 14.30 -3.17
C PRO A 274 -22.24 13.12 -2.90
N LEU A 275 -23.25 13.34 -2.05
CA LEU A 275 -24.48 12.57 -2.00
C LEU A 275 -25.52 13.28 -2.86
N TYR A 276 -25.91 12.69 -3.99
CA TYR A 276 -26.89 13.28 -4.88
C TYR A 276 -28.32 13.00 -4.43
N PHE A 277 -29.20 13.98 -4.56
CA PHE A 277 -30.59 13.82 -4.17
C PHE A 277 -31.54 14.77 -4.92
N SER A 278 -32.84 14.51 -4.86
CA SER A 278 -33.88 15.47 -5.21
C SER A 278 -35.08 15.30 -4.29
N GLY A 279 -35.62 16.42 -3.81
CA GLY A 279 -36.68 16.47 -2.81
C GLY A 279 -36.39 17.52 -1.74
N LYS A 280 -37.30 17.67 -0.78
CA LYS A 280 -37.19 18.67 0.29
C LYS A 280 -36.30 18.15 1.41
N ILE A 281 -35.16 18.80 1.63
CA ILE A 281 -34.28 18.61 2.79
C ILE A 281 -34.05 19.98 3.44
N THR A 282 -34.11 20.04 4.77
CA THR A 282 -33.75 21.24 5.53
C THR A 282 -32.64 20.89 6.51
N GLY A 283 -31.55 21.65 6.48
CA GLY A 283 -30.51 21.67 7.50
C GLY A 283 -30.58 22.97 8.31
N GLN A 284 -29.55 23.22 9.11
CA GLN A 284 -29.45 24.43 9.92
C GLN A 284 -29.08 25.66 9.07
N PHE A 285 -28.21 25.46 8.07
CA PHE A 285 -27.66 26.52 7.23
C PHE A 285 -28.15 26.46 5.79
N SER A 286 -28.72 25.32 5.38
CA SER A 286 -29.17 25.10 4.01
C SER A 286 -30.61 24.55 3.95
N ALA A 287 -31.36 24.93 2.92
CA ALA A 287 -32.70 24.41 2.68
C ALA A 287 -32.91 24.18 1.18
N TYR A 288 -33.33 22.96 0.84
CA TYR A 288 -33.53 22.49 -0.52
C TYR A 288 -35.02 22.22 -0.74
N ARG A 289 -35.50 22.57 -1.93
CA ARG A 289 -36.90 22.41 -2.34
C ARG A 289 -36.99 21.39 -3.47
N PHE A 290 -38.22 20.98 -3.81
CA PHE A 290 -38.47 20.21 -5.02
C PHE A 290 -37.91 20.93 -6.25
N GLY A 291 -37.27 20.18 -7.14
CA GLY A 291 -36.59 20.74 -8.29
C GLY A 291 -35.49 19.81 -8.83
N PRO A 292 -34.45 20.38 -9.49
CA PRO A 292 -33.39 19.61 -10.11
C PRO A 292 -32.58 18.83 -9.07
N VAL A 293 -31.71 17.93 -9.55
CA VAL A 293 -30.80 17.18 -8.69
C VAL A 293 -29.86 18.12 -7.94
N HIS A 294 -29.79 17.94 -6.62
CA HIS A 294 -28.90 18.60 -5.69
C HIS A 294 -27.81 17.62 -5.21
N ALA A 295 -26.77 18.15 -4.55
CA ALA A 295 -25.73 17.35 -3.93
C ALA A 295 -25.35 17.91 -2.57
N LEU A 296 -25.28 17.05 -1.55
CA LEU A 296 -24.67 17.37 -0.27
C LEU A 296 -23.25 16.86 -0.25
N THR A 297 -22.33 17.65 0.30
CA THR A 297 -20.95 17.20 0.51
C THR A 297 -20.87 16.36 1.78
N ASP A 298 -19.92 15.44 1.83
CA ASP A 298 -19.57 14.71 3.05
C ASP A 298 -19.26 15.64 4.23
N LEU A 299 -18.66 16.80 3.98
CA LEU A 299 -18.45 17.84 4.99
C LEU A 299 -19.76 18.44 5.50
N ALA A 300 -20.66 18.85 4.61
CA ALA A 300 -21.94 19.45 4.99
C ALA A 300 -22.84 18.48 5.75
N ILE A 301 -22.80 17.19 5.41
CA ILE A 301 -23.52 16.12 6.13
C ILE A 301 -23.03 15.95 7.56
N VAL A 302 -21.73 16.16 7.81
CA VAL A 302 -21.14 16.05 9.14
C VAL A 302 -21.38 17.31 9.98
N GLU A 303 -21.38 18.48 9.36
CA GLU A 303 -21.53 19.77 10.04
C GLU A 303 -23.00 20.16 10.30
N GLU A 304 -23.96 19.58 9.59
CA GLU A 304 -25.39 19.86 9.74
C GLU A 304 -26.19 18.63 10.18
N GLU A 305 -27.31 18.88 10.87
CA GLU A 305 -28.35 17.87 11.08
C GLU A 305 -29.48 18.08 10.07
N TYR A 306 -29.51 17.24 9.04
CA TYR A 306 -30.56 17.31 8.03
C TYR A 306 -31.85 16.65 8.50
N THR A 307 -32.98 17.22 8.08
CA THR A 307 -34.34 16.68 8.25
C THR A 307 -35.14 16.78 6.95
N THR A 308 -36.19 15.97 6.85
CA THR A 308 -37.13 15.99 5.73
C THR A 308 -38.56 15.81 6.22
N GLU A 309 -39.50 16.44 5.53
CA GLU A 309 -40.95 16.24 5.70
C GLU A 309 -41.50 15.16 4.75
N ALA A 310 -40.64 14.53 3.94
CA ALA A 310 -41.05 13.47 3.02
C ALA A 310 -41.56 12.24 3.78
N THR A 311 -42.70 11.70 3.34
CA THR A 311 -43.25 10.45 3.88
C THR A 311 -42.64 9.22 3.19
N THR A 312 -42.07 9.40 1.99
CA THR A 312 -41.43 8.34 1.21
C THR A 312 -39.98 8.69 0.91
N ILE A 313 -39.05 7.81 1.29
CA ILE A 313 -37.63 7.93 0.94
C ILE A 313 -37.26 6.86 -0.07
N TRP A 314 -36.83 7.28 -1.25
CA TRP A 314 -36.24 6.40 -2.26
C TRP A 314 -34.73 6.36 -2.08
N LEU A 315 -34.20 5.16 -1.93
CA LEU A 315 -32.77 4.88 -1.85
C LEU A 315 -32.37 4.16 -3.14
N VAL A 316 -31.72 4.88 -4.05
CA VAL A 316 -31.39 4.37 -5.38
C VAL A 316 -29.89 4.22 -5.56
N GLU A 317 -29.47 3.20 -6.28
CA GLU A 317 -28.06 3.04 -6.65
C GLU A 317 -27.66 4.00 -7.78
N ASN A 318 -28.45 4.02 -8.85
CA ASN A 318 -28.08 4.59 -10.14
C ASN A 318 -28.54 6.05 -10.31
N ARG A 319 -27.64 6.93 -10.79
CA ARG A 319 -27.96 8.33 -11.10
C ARG A 319 -29.03 8.50 -12.18
N ALA A 320 -29.15 7.54 -13.10
CA ALA A 320 -30.17 7.55 -14.14
C ALA A 320 -31.59 7.51 -13.53
N ILE A 321 -31.79 6.72 -12.48
CA ILE A 321 -33.07 6.65 -11.75
C ILE A 321 -33.35 7.99 -11.08
N LEU A 322 -32.38 8.52 -10.31
CA LEU A 322 -32.52 9.81 -9.64
C LEU A 322 -32.86 10.94 -10.63
N THR A 323 -32.10 11.06 -11.71
CA THR A 323 -32.28 12.13 -12.70
C THR A 323 -33.62 12.02 -13.42
N ARG A 324 -34.07 10.80 -13.75
CA ARG A 324 -35.37 10.55 -14.37
C ARG A 324 -36.53 10.90 -13.43
N MET A 325 -36.47 10.47 -12.17
CA MET A 325 -37.52 10.80 -11.18
C MET A 325 -37.56 12.30 -10.84
N ALA A 326 -36.40 12.97 -10.82
CA ALA A 326 -36.32 14.42 -10.61
C ALA A 326 -36.83 15.23 -11.81
N ALA A 327 -36.69 14.70 -13.04
CA ALA A 327 -37.18 15.33 -14.26
C ALA A 327 -38.70 15.16 -14.44
N GLU A 328 -39.30 14.15 -13.81
CA GLU A 328 -40.73 13.91 -13.88
C GLU A 328 -41.51 15.03 -13.16
N GLN A 329 -42.31 15.77 -13.93
CA GLN A 329 -42.90 17.01 -13.46
C GLN A 329 -43.88 16.76 -12.31
N GLY A 330 -43.65 17.39 -11.16
CA GLY A 330 -44.54 17.33 -10.01
C GLY A 330 -44.50 16.02 -9.21
N PHE A 331 -43.92 14.94 -9.73
CA PHE A 331 -43.97 13.61 -9.12
C PHE A 331 -43.51 13.58 -7.65
N LEU A 332 -42.31 14.12 -7.35
CA LEU A 332 -41.77 14.12 -5.98
C LEU A 332 -42.61 14.96 -5.02
N GLN A 333 -43.19 16.06 -5.53
CA GLN A 333 -44.06 16.93 -4.73
C GLN A 333 -45.42 16.28 -4.47
N GLU A 334 -46.04 15.69 -5.49
CA GLU A 334 -47.33 15.01 -5.41
C GLU A 334 -47.30 13.79 -4.49
N THR A 335 -46.18 13.06 -4.48
CA THR A 335 -45.99 11.85 -3.68
C THR A 335 -45.31 12.10 -2.33
N ASN A 336 -44.98 13.36 -2.02
CA ASN A 336 -44.19 13.76 -0.86
C ASN A 336 -42.94 12.87 -0.67
N SER A 337 -42.20 12.70 -1.77
CA SER A 337 -41.04 11.81 -1.86
C SER A 337 -39.73 12.59 -1.88
N ILE A 338 -38.68 11.93 -1.39
CA ILE A 338 -37.29 12.31 -1.64
C ILE A 338 -36.54 11.12 -2.25
N VAL A 339 -35.66 11.39 -3.21
CA VAL A 339 -34.78 10.38 -3.82
C VAL A 339 -33.34 10.68 -3.47
N LEU A 340 -32.65 9.72 -2.86
CA LEU A 340 -31.23 9.75 -2.50
C LEU A 340 -30.49 8.73 -3.37
N CYS A 341 -29.43 9.15 -4.05
CA CYS A 341 -28.62 8.28 -4.90
C CYS A 341 -27.27 7.96 -4.23
N ALA A 342 -27.02 6.68 -3.99
CA ALA A 342 -25.77 6.20 -3.41
C ALA A 342 -24.58 6.26 -4.39
N ASP A 343 -24.85 6.20 -5.70
CA ASP A 343 -23.85 6.24 -6.77
C ASP A 343 -22.79 5.13 -6.60
N GLY A 344 -23.29 3.89 -6.45
CA GLY A 344 -22.51 2.70 -6.08
C GLY A 344 -22.56 2.40 -4.57
N HIS A 345 -21.48 1.82 -4.04
CA HIS A 345 -21.37 1.43 -2.62
C HIS A 345 -21.47 2.60 -1.64
N LEU A 346 -22.11 2.34 -0.49
CA LEU A 346 -22.35 3.37 0.51
C LEU A 346 -21.07 3.79 1.23
N ARG A 347 -20.87 5.10 1.30
CA ARG A 347 -19.85 5.72 2.15
C ARG A 347 -20.43 6.07 3.53
N SER A 348 -19.54 6.35 4.47
CA SER A 348 -19.91 6.71 5.85
C SER A 348 -20.81 7.95 5.91
N SER A 349 -20.55 8.97 5.08
CA SER A 349 -21.41 10.16 4.96
C SER A 349 -22.79 9.84 4.40
N HIS A 350 -22.90 8.95 3.41
CA HIS A 350 -24.20 8.52 2.87
C HIS A 350 -25.04 7.86 3.97
N ARG A 351 -24.44 6.94 4.74
CA ARG A 351 -25.09 6.27 5.89
C ARG A 351 -25.52 7.29 6.94
N LEU A 352 -24.67 8.27 7.25
CA LEU A 352 -24.99 9.31 8.23
C LEU A 352 -26.19 10.15 7.78
N CYS A 353 -26.20 10.62 6.53
CA CYS A 353 -27.30 11.42 6.00
C CYS A 353 -28.62 10.62 5.98
N ILE A 354 -28.61 9.37 5.51
CA ILE A 354 -29.80 8.50 5.51
C ILE A 354 -30.35 8.37 6.93
N ARG A 355 -29.48 8.13 7.91
CA ARG A 355 -29.88 8.03 9.33
C ARG A 355 -30.44 9.33 9.87
N GLN A 356 -29.83 10.47 9.57
CA GLN A 356 -30.33 11.79 9.99
C GLN A 356 -31.74 12.02 9.44
N LEU A 357 -31.96 11.80 8.14
CA LEU A 357 -33.26 12.01 7.50
C LEU A 357 -34.35 11.10 8.07
N VAL A 358 -34.02 9.82 8.35
CA VAL A 358 -34.97 8.87 8.95
C VAL A 358 -35.26 9.18 10.42
N LYS A 359 -34.23 9.54 11.19
CA LYS A 359 -34.34 9.79 12.63
C LYS A 359 -35.03 11.12 12.94
N ASN A 360 -34.66 12.17 12.19
CA ASN A 360 -35.11 13.54 12.42
C ASN A 360 -36.39 13.87 11.65
N GLY A 361 -36.71 13.10 10.60
CA GLY A 361 -37.97 13.16 9.88
C GLY A 361 -39.00 12.17 10.42
N THR A 362 -40.08 12.01 9.65
CA THR A 362 -41.13 11.02 9.92
C THR A 362 -41.51 10.25 8.64
N PRO A 363 -40.54 9.59 7.97
CA PRO A 363 -40.87 8.76 6.84
C PRO A 363 -41.78 7.60 7.27
N GLU A 364 -42.75 7.27 6.43
CA GLU A 364 -43.64 6.12 6.59
C GLU A 364 -43.05 4.88 5.90
N GLN A 365 -42.34 5.11 4.80
CA GLN A 365 -41.79 4.04 3.97
C GLN A 365 -40.45 4.40 3.32
N ILE A 366 -39.65 3.36 3.07
CA ILE A 366 -38.39 3.43 2.34
C ILE A 366 -38.44 2.44 1.18
N ILE A 367 -38.18 2.94 -0.02
CA ILE A 367 -38.14 2.14 -1.24
C ILE A 367 -36.69 2.05 -1.70
N ILE A 368 -36.15 0.83 -1.76
CA ILE A 368 -34.78 0.55 -2.20
C ILE A 368 -34.83 0.06 -3.64
N TRP A 369 -34.04 0.69 -4.51
CA TRP A 369 -33.92 0.29 -5.91
C TRP A 369 -32.46 0.29 -6.36
N SER A 370 -31.92 -0.92 -6.53
CA SER A 370 -30.57 -1.18 -7.02
C SER A 370 -30.60 -1.78 -8.42
N ASP A 371 -29.43 -1.90 -9.02
CA ASP A 371 -29.27 -2.67 -10.24
C ASP A 371 -29.49 -4.16 -9.97
N TYR A 372 -29.91 -4.90 -11.00
CA TYR A 372 -30.28 -6.31 -10.90
C TYR A 372 -29.08 -7.23 -11.16
N ASP A 373 -27.96 -6.93 -10.54
CA ASP A 373 -26.69 -7.66 -10.67
C ASP A 373 -26.13 -8.04 -9.28
N PRO A 374 -25.00 -8.77 -9.20
CA PRO A 374 -24.40 -9.15 -7.93
C PRO A 374 -24.01 -7.96 -7.03
N ASP A 375 -23.55 -6.85 -7.61
CA ASP A 375 -23.13 -5.66 -6.88
C ASP A 375 -24.34 -4.88 -6.36
N GLY A 376 -25.39 -4.76 -7.17
CA GLY A 376 -26.66 -4.16 -6.78
C GLY A 376 -27.33 -4.90 -5.61
N LEU A 377 -27.23 -6.23 -5.54
CA LEU A 377 -27.70 -6.97 -4.35
C LEU A 377 -26.92 -6.58 -3.09
N ILE A 378 -25.60 -6.39 -3.19
CA ILE A 378 -24.76 -5.94 -2.07
C ILE A 378 -25.14 -4.52 -1.67
N ILE A 379 -25.30 -3.62 -2.63
CA ILE A 379 -25.67 -2.21 -2.40
C ILE A 379 -27.06 -2.11 -1.78
N ALA A 380 -28.04 -2.88 -2.25
CA ALA A 380 -29.36 -2.95 -1.64
C ALA A 380 -29.31 -3.39 -0.18
N LYS A 381 -28.43 -4.33 0.16
CA LYS A 381 -28.18 -4.74 1.55
C LYS A 381 -27.57 -3.62 2.37
N GLU A 382 -26.58 -2.91 1.83
CA GLU A 382 -25.95 -1.77 2.51
C GLU A 382 -26.94 -0.64 2.77
N LEU A 383 -27.81 -0.32 1.80
CA LEU A 383 -28.89 0.66 1.93
C LEU A 383 -29.88 0.25 3.02
N TYR A 384 -30.30 -1.02 3.01
CA TYR A 384 -31.21 -1.56 4.02
C TYR A 384 -30.63 -1.45 5.43
N LEU A 385 -29.36 -1.84 5.63
CA LEU A 385 -28.68 -1.77 6.92
C LEU A 385 -28.30 -0.35 7.35
N ALA A 386 -28.36 0.63 6.45
CA ALA A 386 -28.10 2.03 6.79
C ALA A 386 -29.23 2.62 7.64
N VAL A 387 -30.44 2.09 7.52
CA VAL A 387 -31.68 2.60 8.14
C VAL A 387 -31.96 1.91 9.49
N ASP A 388 -32.52 2.66 10.44
CA ASP A 388 -33.06 2.10 11.68
C ASP A 388 -34.46 1.49 11.47
N HIS A 389 -34.60 0.18 11.73
CA HIS A 389 -35.77 -0.62 11.32
C HIS A 389 -37.05 -0.35 12.12
N HIS A 390 -36.99 0.35 13.25
CA HIS A 390 -38.11 0.39 14.19
C HIS A 390 -39.28 1.31 13.78
N ARG A 391 -39.20 2.02 12.64
CA ARG A 391 -40.14 3.11 12.32
C ARG A 391 -40.67 3.16 10.88
N VAL A 392 -40.18 2.33 9.97
CA VAL A 392 -40.47 2.47 8.53
C VAL A 392 -40.80 1.14 7.88
N ALA A 393 -41.74 1.16 6.94
CA ALA A 393 -41.97 0.03 6.03
C ALA A 393 -40.89 0.01 4.94
N PHE A 394 -40.27 -1.15 4.69
CA PHE A 394 -39.31 -1.31 3.60
C PHE A 394 -39.95 -1.93 2.39
N LYS A 395 -39.52 -1.48 1.21
CA LYS A 395 -39.96 -1.98 -0.08
C LYS A 395 -38.74 -2.12 -1.01
N TRP A 396 -38.70 -3.19 -1.78
CA TRP A 396 -37.69 -3.44 -2.81
C TRP A 396 -38.36 -3.64 -4.15
N ILE A 397 -37.82 -3.00 -5.19
CA ILE A 397 -38.34 -3.10 -6.55
C ILE A 397 -37.62 -4.22 -7.30
N THR A 398 -38.35 -5.24 -7.74
CA THR A 398 -37.80 -6.37 -8.49
C THR A 398 -37.71 -6.10 -9.99
N HIS A 399 -36.97 -6.94 -10.74
CA HIS A 399 -36.77 -6.75 -12.20
C HIS A 399 -38.08 -6.79 -13.00
N ASP A 400 -39.11 -7.45 -12.48
CA ASP A 400 -40.45 -7.56 -13.07
C ASP A 400 -41.45 -6.56 -12.47
N PHE A 401 -40.96 -5.46 -11.87
CA PHE A 401 -41.75 -4.36 -11.30
C PHE A 401 -42.70 -4.75 -10.18
N LYS A 402 -42.37 -5.81 -9.45
CA LYS A 402 -43.08 -6.17 -8.22
C LYS A 402 -42.39 -5.52 -7.03
N VAL A 403 -43.18 -5.32 -5.99
CA VAL A 403 -42.72 -4.80 -4.71
C VAL A 403 -42.61 -5.96 -3.74
N MET A 404 -41.44 -6.12 -3.14
CA MET A 404 -41.22 -7.02 -2.01
C MET A 404 -41.10 -6.19 -0.74
N THR A 405 -41.61 -6.69 0.38
CA THR A 405 -41.63 -5.96 1.67
C THR A 405 -40.77 -6.61 2.75
N SER A 406 -40.06 -7.68 2.39
CA SER A 406 -39.20 -8.47 3.26
C SER A 406 -37.80 -8.56 2.64
N TRP A 407 -36.77 -8.32 3.44
CA TRP A 407 -35.38 -8.42 2.98
C TRP A 407 -35.05 -9.86 2.59
N GLU A 408 -35.49 -10.83 3.38
CA GLU A 408 -35.23 -12.25 3.17
C GLU A 408 -35.79 -12.73 1.83
N ASP A 409 -37.04 -12.33 1.53
CA ASP A 409 -37.72 -12.69 0.27
C ASP A 409 -37.01 -12.05 -0.93
N TYR A 410 -36.59 -10.78 -0.81
CA TYR A 410 -35.85 -10.08 -1.85
C TYR A 410 -34.47 -10.69 -2.08
N GLU A 411 -33.74 -11.03 -1.01
CA GLU A 411 -32.42 -11.65 -1.09
C GLU A 411 -32.48 -13.04 -1.74
N GLU A 412 -33.48 -13.85 -1.40
CA GLU A 412 -33.70 -15.16 -2.03
C GLU A 412 -34.06 -15.02 -3.51
N TYR A 413 -34.98 -14.12 -3.83
CA TYR A 413 -35.38 -13.81 -5.20
C TYR A 413 -34.18 -13.38 -6.05
N MET A 414 -33.39 -12.42 -5.58
CA MET A 414 -32.22 -11.93 -6.30
C MET A 414 -31.18 -13.03 -6.50
N LYS A 415 -30.90 -13.86 -5.48
CA LYS A 415 -30.00 -15.01 -5.62
C LYS A 415 -30.49 -16.02 -6.66
N ALA A 416 -31.79 -16.24 -6.77
CA ALA A 416 -32.38 -17.11 -7.79
C ALA A 416 -32.29 -16.48 -9.18
N PHE A 417 -32.64 -15.19 -9.30
CA PHE A 417 -32.58 -14.42 -10.54
C PHE A 417 -31.17 -14.38 -11.14
N LEU A 418 -30.16 -14.06 -10.33
CA LEU A 418 -28.75 -13.96 -10.73
C LEU A 418 -28.13 -15.29 -11.17
N LYS A 419 -28.69 -16.43 -10.72
CA LYS A 419 -28.27 -17.75 -11.20
C LYS A 419 -28.77 -18.05 -12.62
N GLN A 420 -29.91 -17.49 -13.00
CA GLN A 420 -30.60 -17.79 -14.26
C GLN A 420 -30.26 -16.81 -15.39
N HIS A 421 -29.94 -15.55 -15.08
CA HIS A 421 -29.70 -14.50 -16.07
C HIS A 421 -28.25 -13.97 -15.97
N ARG A 422 -27.42 -14.27 -16.98
CA ARG A 422 -25.96 -14.01 -16.99
C ARG A 422 -25.48 -13.02 -18.06
N ALA A 423 -26.33 -12.24 -18.73
CA ALA A 423 -25.87 -11.25 -19.72
C ALA A 423 -26.80 -10.03 -19.91
N GLU A 424 -26.11 -8.88 -20.06
CA GLU A 424 -26.43 -7.49 -20.42
C GLU A 424 -27.73 -6.80 -19.98
N GLN A 425 -27.48 -5.73 -19.20
CA GLN A 425 -28.37 -4.79 -18.56
C GLN A 425 -28.69 -3.59 -19.47
N GLU A 426 -29.96 -3.43 -19.82
CA GLU A 426 -30.58 -2.12 -20.00
C GLU A 426 -31.93 -2.13 -19.27
N GLN A 427 -31.97 -1.46 -18.12
CA GLN A 427 -33.11 -1.46 -17.21
C GLN A 427 -34.32 -0.76 -17.82
N VAL A 428 -35.45 -1.45 -17.76
CA VAL A 428 -36.75 -0.82 -17.84
C VAL A 428 -36.91 0.04 -16.58
N LEU A 429 -36.87 1.36 -16.71
CA LEU A 429 -36.92 2.31 -15.58
C LEU A 429 -38.36 2.66 -15.11
N GLY A 430 -39.38 1.99 -15.66
CA GLY A 430 -40.79 2.29 -15.37
C GLY A 430 -41.20 3.73 -15.69
N GLY A 431 -42.48 4.06 -15.50
CA GLY A 431 -42.99 5.44 -15.57
C GLY A 431 -43.49 5.95 -14.22
N ALA A 432 -43.84 7.25 -14.17
CA ALA A 432 -44.42 7.89 -12.98
C ALA A 432 -45.60 7.10 -12.38
N GLU A 433 -46.45 6.53 -13.25
CA GLU A 433 -47.60 5.71 -12.85
C GLU A 433 -47.18 4.41 -12.15
N ASP A 434 -46.07 3.80 -12.55
CA ASP A 434 -45.57 2.59 -11.91
C ASP A 434 -44.97 2.94 -10.54
N TRP A 435 -44.21 4.03 -10.46
CA TRP A 435 -43.65 4.51 -9.20
C TRP A 435 -44.75 4.87 -8.20
N LYS A 436 -45.82 5.55 -8.65
CA LYS A 436 -47.00 5.85 -7.83
C LYS A 436 -47.67 4.57 -7.30
N LYS A 437 -47.77 3.52 -8.12
CA LYS A 437 -48.28 2.21 -7.66
C LYS A 437 -47.38 1.59 -6.60
N TRP A 438 -46.06 1.65 -6.75
CA TRP A 438 -45.14 1.07 -5.77
C TRP A 438 -45.17 1.80 -4.42
N ILE A 439 -45.43 3.11 -4.41
CA ILE A 439 -45.66 3.87 -3.18
C ILE A 439 -46.95 3.43 -2.48
N ALA A 440 -48.00 3.16 -3.25
CA ALA A 440 -49.34 2.84 -2.75
C ALA A 440 -49.52 1.39 -2.26
N LEU A 441 -48.78 0.44 -2.84
CA LEU A 441 -48.74 -0.99 -2.45
C LEU A 441 -47.93 -1.17 -1.18
#